data_AF-A0A8H7UZ65-F1
#
_entry.id   AF-A0A8H7UZ65-F1
#
_cell.length_a   1.000
_cell.length_b   1.000
_cell.length_c   1.000
_cell.angle_alpha   90.00
_cell.angle_beta   90.00
_cell.angle_gamma   90.00
#
_symmetry.space_group_name_H-M   'P 1'
#
loop_
_entity.id
_entity.type
_entity.pdbx_description
1 polymer ?
#
loop_
_entity_poly.entity_id
_entity_poly.type
_entity_poly.pdbx_seq_one_letter_code
_entity_poly.pdbx_strand_id
1 'polypeptide(L)'
;MSYVIPSGLNAQKVQINTYARLYANTNSTRWLRTRAIPKTGQRLQMPFFDAERFARLLEKEGFSSVQAKTVINALDDVVDESTINVTNDLVSKADQEQTITRYKEDFSKLKSEIQIMERRDVEEVKSANERLKVEIEKLKKTLREELVRSQAGVRLDLNLDKGRIRDETIEQHNRLQQTDDKIENEIQALKRQMEGIKLQILQYMIGTITGAGTLILGYIHFFS
;
A
#
# COMPACT_ATOMS: atom_id res chain seq x y z
N MET A 1 -5.00 -37.32 16.70
CA MET A 1 -4.08 -36.23 16.29
C MET A 1 -4.79 -35.46 15.18
N SER A 2 -5.53 -34.41 15.54
CA SER A 2 -6.45 -33.71 14.64
C SER A 2 -5.75 -32.48 14.04
N TYR A 3 -5.62 -32.43 12.72
CA TYR A 3 -4.99 -31.31 12.02
C TYR A 3 -6.01 -30.17 11.84
N VAL A 4 -5.69 -29.02 12.44
CA VAL A 4 -6.43 -27.76 12.30
C VAL A 4 -5.92 -27.04 11.04
N ILE A 5 -6.80 -26.82 10.07
CA ILE A 5 -6.53 -26.03 8.85
C ILE A 5 -6.60 -24.52 9.20
N PRO A 6 -5.62 -23.69 8.82
CA PRO A 6 -5.61 -22.28 9.20
C PRO A 6 -6.59 -21.43 8.39
N SER A 7 -7.29 -20.57 9.12
CA SER A 7 -8.42 -19.70 8.79
C SER A 7 -8.09 -18.50 7.87
N GLY A 8 -7.14 -18.62 6.95
CA GLY A 8 -6.63 -17.50 6.15
C GLY A 8 -7.44 -17.14 4.89
N LEU A 9 -8.20 -18.09 4.32
CA LEU A 9 -8.89 -17.87 3.03
C LEU A 9 -10.23 -17.12 3.12
N ASN A 10 -10.84 -17.07 4.31
CA ASN A 10 -12.15 -16.42 4.49
C ASN A 10 -12.04 -14.91 4.64
N ALA A 11 -10.94 -14.38 5.21
CA ALA A 11 -10.78 -12.95 5.40
C ALA A 11 -10.65 -12.18 4.07
N GLN A 12 -9.96 -12.76 3.08
CA GLN A 12 -9.75 -12.12 1.78
C GLN A 12 -11.02 -12.15 0.91
N LYS A 13 -11.81 -13.25 0.97
CA LYS A 13 -13.13 -13.32 0.32
C LYS A 13 -14.16 -12.38 0.95
N VAL A 14 -14.11 -12.17 2.26
CA VAL A 14 -15.00 -11.22 2.95
C VAL A 14 -14.65 -9.79 2.55
N GLN A 15 -13.37 -9.42 2.46
CA GLN A 15 -12.94 -8.10 2.00
C GLN A 15 -13.32 -7.82 0.54
N ILE A 16 -13.07 -8.76 -0.38
CA ILE A 16 -13.42 -8.57 -1.80
C ILE A 16 -14.95 -8.41 -1.98
N ASN A 17 -15.75 -9.17 -1.23
CA ASN A 17 -17.21 -9.03 -1.22
C ASN A 17 -17.71 -7.74 -0.55
N THR A 18 -16.95 -7.14 0.37
CA THR A 18 -17.29 -5.83 0.95
C THR A 18 -16.99 -4.70 -0.01
N TYR A 19 -15.85 -4.72 -0.70
CA TYR A 19 -15.54 -3.74 -1.74
C TYR A 19 -16.51 -3.84 -2.92
N ALA A 20 -16.90 -5.05 -3.36
CA ALA A 20 -17.89 -5.22 -4.41
C ALA A 20 -19.30 -4.72 -4.01
N ARG A 21 -19.66 -4.73 -2.72
CA ARG A 21 -20.95 -4.21 -2.22
C ARG A 21 -20.99 -2.69 -2.13
N LEU A 22 -19.84 -2.03 -1.93
CA LEU A 22 -19.78 -0.57 -1.85
C LEU A 22 -20.02 0.11 -3.21
N TYR A 23 -19.68 -0.56 -4.32
CA TYR A 23 -19.91 -0.03 -5.68
C TYR A 23 -21.21 -0.52 -6.34
N ALA A 24 -22.00 -1.40 -5.70
CA ALA A 24 -23.17 -2.03 -6.31
C ALA A 24 -24.53 -1.38 -5.98
N ASN A 25 -24.55 -0.17 -5.41
CA ASN A 25 -25.80 0.50 -5.03
C ASN A 25 -25.95 1.90 -5.63
N THR A 26 -26.17 1.96 -6.95
CA THR A 26 -26.64 3.18 -7.64
C THR A 26 -27.97 2.99 -8.38
N ASN A 27 -28.67 1.87 -8.15
CA ASN A 27 -30.01 1.64 -8.69
C ASN A 27 -31.14 2.16 -7.79
N SER A 28 -30.94 3.31 -7.14
CA SER A 28 -32.04 4.06 -6.56
C SER A 28 -32.49 5.13 -7.54
N THR A 29 -33.16 4.72 -8.61
CA THR A 29 -33.91 5.61 -9.52
C THR A 29 -35.37 5.71 -9.12
N ARG A 30 -35.68 5.61 -7.82
CA ARG A 30 -37.04 5.72 -7.30
C ARG A 30 -37.58 7.16 -7.29
N TRP A 31 -36.71 8.15 -7.50
CA TRP A 31 -37.05 9.58 -7.46
C TRP A 31 -37.53 10.15 -8.81
N LEU A 32 -37.56 9.37 -9.89
CA LEU A 32 -38.03 9.81 -11.20
C LEU A 32 -39.55 9.69 -11.39
N ARG A 33 -40.34 9.70 -10.31
CA ARG A 33 -41.78 10.02 -10.44
C ARG A 33 -41.92 11.52 -10.60
N THR A 34 -41.78 11.98 -11.83
CA THR A 34 -42.24 13.29 -12.25
C THR A 34 -43.71 13.39 -11.87
N ARG A 35 -44.02 14.22 -10.86
CA ARG A 35 -45.40 14.51 -10.45
C ARG A 35 -46.16 14.94 -11.70
N ALA A 36 -47.21 14.21 -12.06
CA ALA A 36 -48.06 14.58 -13.19
C ALA A 36 -48.60 15.99 -12.94
N ILE A 37 -48.25 16.91 -13.84
CA ILE A 37 -48.64 18.31 -13.77
C ILE A 37 -50.16 18.36 -14.04
N PRO A 38 -50.98 18.94 -13.13
CA PRO A 38 -52.39 19.12 -13.41
C PRO A 38 -52.52 20.08 -14.60
N LYS A 39 -53.19 19.63 -15.68
CA LYS A 39 -53.60 20.48 -16.80
C LYS A 39 -54.59 21.52 -16.29
N THR A 40 -54.10 22.63 -15.74
CA THR A 40 -54.90 23.81 -15.41
C THR A 40 -54.84 24.76 -16.60
N GLY A 41 -55.59 24.40 -17.64
CA GLY A 41 -55.87 25.24 -18.81
C GLY A 41 -57.20 26.00 -18.68
N GLN A 42 -57.76 26.13 -17.47
CA GLN A 42 -58.85 27.07 -17.26
C GLN A 42 -58.23 28.46 -17.20
N ARG A 43 -58.41 29.23 -18.28
CA ARG A 43 -58.46 30.69 -18.16
C ARG A 43 -59.33 30.98 -16.94
N LEU A 44 -58.79 31.68 -15.95
CA LEU A 44 -59.65 32.32 -14.96
C LEU A 44 -60.57 33.24 -15.76
N GLN A 45 -61.78 32.78 -16.07
CA GLN A 45 -62.87 33.67 -16.39
C GLN A 45 -63.07 34.46 -15.11
N MET A 46 -62.47 35.64 -15.03
CA MET A 46 -62.82 36.57 -13.99
C MET A 46 -64.34 36.78 -14.11
N PRO A 47 -65.12 36.51 -13.05
CA PRO A 47 -66.55 36.76 -13.07
C PRO A 47 -66.76 38.23 -13.42
N PHE A 48 -67.46 38.50 -14.53
CA PHE A 48 -67.78 39.85 -14.93
C PHE A 48 -68.70 40.48 -13.86
N PHE A 49 -68.25 41.57 -13.24
CA PHE A 49 -69.05 42.29 -12.25
C PHE A 49 -70.18 43.05 -12.97
N ASP A 50 -71.42 42.60 -12.77
CA ASP A 50 -72.60 43.23 -13.36
C ASP A 50 -73.02 44.46 -12.53
N ALA A 51 -72.40 45.60 -12.86
CA ALA A 51 -72.63 46.88 -12.20
C ALA A 51 -74.10 47.35 -12.27
N GLU A 52 -74.80 47.06 -13.37
CA GLU A 52 -76.20 47.49 -13.53
C GLU A 52 -77.15 46.70 -12.64
N ARG A 53 -76.94 45.38 -12.53
CA ARG A 53 -77.74 44.55 -11.63
C ARG A 53 -77.49 44.92 -10.17
N PHE A 54 -76.25 45.22 -9.81
CA PHE A 54 -75.89 45.64 -8.46
C PHE A 54 -76.49 47.01 -8.12
N ALA A 55 -76.50 47.95 -9.08
CA ALA A 55 -77.12 49.26 -8.93
C ALA A 55 -78.62 49.16 -8.63
N ARG A 56 -79.36 48.35 -9.42
CA ARG A 56 -80.80 48.13 -9.22
C ARG A 56 -81.12 47.49 -7.87
N LEU A 57 -80.21 46.64 -7.36
CA LEU A 57 -80.37 46.01 -6.06
C LEU A 57 -80.23 47.05 -4.93
N LEU A 58 -79.23 47.92 -5.02
CA LEU A 58 -79.01 49.01 -4.07
C LEU A 58 -80.18 50.00 -4.10
N GLU A 59 -80.68 50.36 -5.28
CA GLU A 59 -81.85 51.22 -5.43
C GLU A 59 -83.11 50.61 -4.80
N LYS A 60 -83.27 49.28 -4.89
CA LYS A 60 -84.38 48.54 -4.26
C LYS A 60 -84.28 48.52 -2.73
N GLU A 61 -83.07 48.54 -2.18
CA GLU A 61 -82.81 48.60 -0.73
C GLU A 61 -82.83 50.05 -0.18
N GLY A 62 -83.24 51.04 -0.99
CA GLY A 62 -83.49 52.41 -0.54
C GLY A 62 -82.34 53.39 -0.80
N PHE A 63 -81.31 53.01 -1.55
CA PHE A 63 -80.25 53.94 -1.97
C PHE A 63 -80.72 54.82 -3.14
N SER A 64 -80.29 56.08 -3.17
CA SER A 64 -80.47 56.90 -4.38
C SER A 64 -79.54 56.40 -5.50
N SER A 65 -79.93 56.64 -6.76
CA SER A 65 -79.14 56.22 -7.93
C SER A 65 -77.69 56.73 -7.89
N VAL A 66 -77.48 57.94 -7.34
CA VAL A 66 -76.15 58.53 -7.16
C VAL A 66 -75.34 57.76 -6.12
N GLN A 67 -75.94 57.43 -4.97
CA GLN A 67 -75.27 56.67 -3.91
C GLN A 67 -74.95 55.23 -4.35
N ALA A 68 -75.87 54.58 -5.06
CA ALA A 68 -75.64 53.24 -5.61
C ALA A 68 -74.44 53.24 -6.56
N LYS A 69 -74.32 54.27 -7.40
CA LYS A 69 -73.19 54.44 -8.32
C LYS A 69 -71.87 54.73 -7.59
N THR A 70 -71.88 55.54 -6.54
CA THR A 70 -70.69 55.78 -5.72
C THR A 70 -70.18 54.51 -5.04
N VAL A 71 -71.09 53.68 -4.52
CA VAL A 71 -70.73 52.39 -3.89
C VAL A 71 -70.14 51.42 -4.91
N ILE A 72 -70.69 51.37 -6.12
CA ILE A 72 -70.15 50.55 -7.22
C ILE A 72 -68.73 50.98 -7.57
N ASN A 73 -68.49 52.27 -7.74
CA ASN A 73 -67.16 52.77 -8.09
C ASN A 73 -66.11 52.45 -7.02
N ALA A 74 -66.47 52.60 -5.73
CA ALA A 74 -65.57 52.23 -4.64
C ALA A 74 -65.28 50.73 -4.58
N LEU A 75 -66.24 49.89 -4.98
CA LEU A 75 -66.07 48.44 -5.09
C LEU A 75 -65.17 48.06 -6.28
N ASP A 76 -65.32 48.75 -7.41
CA ASP A 76 -64.49 48.58 -8.60
C ASP A 76 -63.01 48.87 -8.27
N ASP A 77 -62.74 49.99 -7.58
CA ASP A 77 -61.39 50.37 -7.16
C ASP A 77 -60.74 49.31 -6.24
N VAL A 78 -61.48 48.79 -5.25
CA VAL A 78 -60.97 47.75 -4.32
C VAL A 78 -60.77 46.40 -5.03
N VAL A 79 -61.65 46.05 -5.97
CA VAL A 79 -61.54 44.82 -6.77
C VAL A 79 -60.35 44.90 -7.72
N ASP A 80 -60.11 46.05 -8.34
CA ASP A 80 -58.94 46.29 -9.20
C ASP A 80 -57.64 46.23 -8.40
N GLU A 81 -57.57 46.89 -7.24
CA GLU A 81 -56.42 46.84 -6.35
C GLU A 81 -56.14 45.40 -5.87
N SER A 82 -57.18 44.66 -5.45
CA SER A 82 -57.09 43.26 -5.04
C SER A 82 -56.64 42.35 -6.19
N THR A 83 -57.15 42.56 -7.39
CA THR A 83 -56.79 41.78 -8.58
C THR A 83 -55.33 42.00 -8.94
N ILE A 84 -54.84 43.24 -8.90
CA ILE A 84 -53.43 43.56 -9.14
C ILE A 84 -52.56 42.92 -8.06
N ASN A 85 -52.92 43.05 -6.79
CA ASN A 85 -52.14 42.48 -5.69
C ASN A 85 -52.05 40.94 -5.75
N VAL A 86 -53.16 40.26 -6.04
CA VAL A 86 -53.19 38.80 -6.18
C VAL A 86 -52.44 38.35 -7.44
N THR A 87 -52.48 39.11 -8.54
CA THR A 87 -51.82 38.73 -9.79
C THR A 87 -50.32 39.03 -9.81
N ASN A 88 -49.83 39.99 -9.01
CA ASN A 88 -48.40 40.30 -8.90
C ASN A 88 -47.55 39.14 -8.38
N ASP A 89 -48.09 38.31 -7.48
CA ASP A 89 -47.39 37.13 -6.95
C ASP A 89 -47.58 35.87 -7.83
N LEU A 90 -48.43 35.94 -8.84
CA LEU A 90 -48.67 34.83 -9.76
C LEU A 90 -47.65 34.82 -10.89
N VAL A 91 -46.98 33.68 -11.07
CA VAL A 91 -46.13 33.43 -12.23
C VAL A 91 -46.98 32.98 -13.42
N SER A 92 -46.72 33.57 -14.58
CA SER A 92 -47.34 33.15 -15.84
C SER A 92 -47.01 31.68 -16.13
N LYS A 93 -47.98 30.94 -16.70
CA LYS A 93 -47.75 29.56 -17.14
C LYS A 93 -46.60 29.45 -18.15
N ALA A 94 -46.40 30.48 -18.97
CA ALA A 94 -45.30 30.53 -19.93
C ALA A 94 -43.93 30.58 -19.23
N ASP A 95 -43.76 31.44 -18.23
CA ASP A 95 -42.51 31.57 -17.46
C ASP A 95 -42.22 30.31 -16.63
N GLN A 96 -43.27 29.68 -16.09
CA GLN A 96 -43.17 28.40 -15.41
C GLN A 96 -42.66 27.30 -16.37
N GLU A 97 -43.21 27.20 -17.57
CA GLU A 97 -42.82 26.20 -18.56
C GLU A 97 -41.41 26.44 -19.10
N GLN A 98 -41.02 27.70 -19.31
CA GLN A 98 -39.65 28.07 -19.66
C GLN A 98 -38.65 27.64 -18.57
N THR A 99 -38.97 27.91 -17.30
CA THR A 99 -38.12 27.53 -16.16
C THR A 99 -37.97 26.02 -16.04
N ILE A 100 -39.07 25.27 -16.22
CA ILE A 100 -39.05 23.80 -16.23
C ILE A 100 -38.18 23.27 -17.38
N THR A 101 -38.27 23.88 -18.56
CA THR A 101 -37.49 23.48 -19.74
C THR A 101 -36.00 23.70 -19.49
N ARG A 102 -35.63 24.85 -18.92
CA ARG A 102 -34.25 25.14 -18.50
C ARG A 102 -33.72 24.09 -17.52
N TYR A 103 -34.48 23.74 -16.49
CA TYR A 103 -34.07 22.69 -15.55
C TYR A 103 -33.90 21.32 -16.22
N LYS A 104 -34.73 20.96 -17.21
CA LYS A 104 -34.58 19.71 -17.96
C LYS A 104 -33.30 19.69 -18.80
N GLU A 105 -32.95 20.81 -19.42
CA GLU A 105 -31.71 20.96 -20.17
C GLU A 105 -30.50 20.86 -19.26
N ASP A 106 -30.51 21.57 -18.13
CA ASP A 106 -29.44 21.55 -17.15
C ASP A 106 -29.26 20.14 -16.54
N PHE A 107 -30.36 19.45 -16.25
CA PHE A 107 -30.32 18.07 -15.80
C PHE A 107 -29.74 17.12 -16.85
N SER A 108 -30.06 17.34 -18.13
CA SER A 108 -29.52 16.53 -19.22
C SER A 108 -28.02 16.76 -19.41
N LYS A 109 -27.55 18.00 -19.29
CA LYS A 109 -26.13 18.35 -19.30
C LYS A 109 -25.39 17.72 -18.13
N LEU A 110 -25.89 17.90 -16.91
CA LEU A 110 -25.29 17.33 -15.70
C LEU A 110 -25.18 15.80 -15.80
N LYS A 111 -26.23 15.14 -16.30
CA LYS A 111 -26.22 13.70 -16.54
C LYS A 111 -25.13 13.29 -17.53
N SER A 112 -24.97 14.02 -18.62
CA SER A 112 -23.91 13.77 -19.61
C SER A 112 -22.51 13.97 -19.01
N GLU A 113 -22.31 15.03 -18.24
CA GLU A 113 -21.03 15.30 -17.57
C GLU A 113 -20.67 14.21 -16.57
N ILE A 114 -21.63 13.77 -15.74
CA ILE A 114 -21.43 12.65 -14.81
C ILE A 114 -21.05 11.37 -15.55
N GLN A 115 -21.73 11.05 -16.66
CA GLN A 115 -21.43 9.86 -17.44
C GLN A 115 -20.03 9.91 -18.09
N ILE A 116 -19.59 11.08 -18.55
CA ILE A 116 -18.25 11.26 -19.11
C ILE A 116 -17.19 11.15 -18.01
N MET A 117 -17.44 11.76 -16.85
CA MET A 117 -16.55 11.69 -15.70
C MET A 117 -16.40 10.25 -15.21
N GLU A 118 -17.50 9.51 -15.04
CA GLU A 118 -17.46 8.11 -14.61
C GLU A 118 -16.65 7.24 -15.59
N ARG A 119 -16.84 7.43 -16.90
CA ARG A 119 -16.03 6.73 -17.91
C ARG A 119 -14.54 7.06 -17.80
N ARG A 120 -14.22 8.35 -17.64
CA ARG A 120 -12.84 8.81 -17.47
C ARG A 120 -12.19 8.20 -16.23
N ASP A 121 -12.87 8.22 -15.09
CA ASP A 121 -12.35 7.69 -13.83
C ASP A 121 -12.09 6.18 -13.95
N VAL A 122 -12.99 5.44 -14.59
CA VAL A 122 -12.81 4.01 -14.87
C VAL A 122 -11.61 3.75 -15.79
N GLU A 123 -11.45 4.54 -16.84
CA GLU A 123 -10.32 4.45 -17.76
C GLU A 123 -8.99 4.77 -17.07
N GLU A 124 -8.97 5.80 -16.22
CA GLU A 124 -7.80 6.20 -15.44
C GLU A 124 -7.38 5.09 -14.47
N VAL A 125 -8.33 4.56 -13.68
CA VAL A 125 -8.07 3.45 -12.76
C VAL A 125 -7.60 2.21 -13.50
N LYS A 126 -8.20 1.89 -14.66
CA LYS A 126 -7.78 0.76 -15.49
C LYS A 126 -6.36 0.95 -16.01
N SER A 127 -6.03 2.13 -16.52
CA SER A 127 -4.68 2.46 -17.01
C SER A 127 -3.64 2.38 -15.90
N ALA A 128 -3.94 2.93 -14.72
CA ALA A 128 -3.08 2.85 -13.55
C ALA A 128 -2.84 1.39 -13.12
N ASN A 129 -3.90 0.55 -13.14
CA ASN A 129 -3.79 -0.86 -12.79
C ASN A 129 -2.94 -1.65 -13.81
N GLU A 130 -3.10 -1.40 -15.11
CA GLU A 130 -2.23 -2.00 -16.13
C GLU A 130 -0.77 -1.59 -15.98
N ARG A 131 -0.49 -0.30 -15.71
CA ARG A 131 0.88 0.19 -15.43
C ARG A 131 1.48 -0.50 -14.21
N LEU A 132 0.75 -0.55 -13.10
CA LEU A 132 1.20 -1.22 -11.86
C LEU A 132 1.47 -2.71 -12.08
N LYS A 133 0.65 -3.41 -12.87
CA LYS A 133 0.91 -4.81 -13.23
C LYS A 133 2.22 -4.97 -13.99
N VAL A 134 2.50 -4.08 -14.96
CA VAL A 134 3.76 -4.10 -15.70
C VAL A 134 4.96 -3.83 -14.78
N GLU A 135 4.85 -2.86 -13.88
CA GLU A 135 5.89 -2.56 -12.89
C GLU A 135 6.15 -3.74 -11.94
N ILE A 136 5.10 -4.41 -11.47
CA ILE A 136 5.22 -5.62 -10.64
C ILE A 136 5.97 -6.72 -11.39
N GLU A 137 5.64 -6.98 -12.65
CA GLU A 137 6.34 -8.01 -13.43
C GLU A 137 7.81 -7.64 -13.69
N LYS A 138 8.09 -6.35 -13.92
CA LYS A 138 9.47 -5.84 -14.02
C LYS A 138 10.25 -6.06 -12.71
N LEU A 139 9.67 -5.68 -11.57
CA LEU A 139 10.29 -5.86 -10.25
C LEU A 139 10.54 -7.33 -9.93
N LYS A 140 9.59 -8.23 -10.23
CA LYS A 140 9.76 -9.67 -10.08
C LYS A 140 10.93 -10.20 -10.91
N LYS A 141 11.09 -9.72 -12.15
CA LYS A 141 12.21 -10.11 -13.02
C LYS A 141 13.54 -9.65 -12.44
N THR A 142 13.65 -8.37 -12.08
CA THR A 142 14.87 -7.80 -11.48
C THR A 142 15.24 -8.54 -10.19
N LEU A 143 14.27 -8.80 -9.31
CA LEU A 143 14.52 -9.53 -8.07
C LEU A 143 15.05 -10.96 -8.31
N ARG A 144 14.51 -11.66 -9.31
CA ARG A 144 15.02 -12.99 -9.69
C ARG A 144 16.45 -12.92 -10.21
N GLU A 145 16.76 -11.93 -11.03
CA GLU A 145 18.12 -11.71 -11.56
C GLU A 145 19.11 -11.39 -10.43
N GLU A 146 18.74 -10.52 -9.50
CA GLU A 146 19.55 -10.18 -8.32
C GLU A 146 19.73 -11.37 -7.38
N LEU A 147 18.68 -12.16 -7.15
CA LEU A 147 18.76 -13.37 -6.33
C LEU A 147 19.72 -14.40 -6.94
N VAL A 148 19.63 -14.65 -8.24
CA VAL A 148 20.55 -15.56 -8.95
C VAL A 148 21.98 -15.03 -8.90
N ARG A 149 22.18 -13.72 -9.11
CA ARG A 149 23.50 -13.08 -9.03
C ARG A 149 24.10 -13.19 -7.62
N SER A 150 23.31 -12.87 -6.59
CA SER A 150 23.72 -12.97 -5.19
C SER A 150 24.05 -14.40 -4.80
N GLN A 151 23.22 -15.37 -5.20
CA GLN A 151 23.49 -16.79 -4.96
C GLN A 151 24.77 -17.27 -5.65
N ALA A 152 25.03 -16.82 -6.89
CA ALA A 152 26.28 -17.13 -7.58
C ALA A 152 27.48 -16.50 -6.87
N GLY A 153 27.35 -15.27 -6.37
CA GLY A 153 28.36 -14.60 -5.54
C GLY A 153 28.68 -15.40 -4.29
N VAL A 154 27.67 -15.74 -3.49
CA VAL A 154 27.84 -16.55 -2.26
C VAL A 154 28.51 -17.89 -2.56
N ARG A 155 28.13 -18.57 -3.66
CA ARG A 155 28.76 -19.84 -4.03
C ARG A 155 30.22 -19.65 -4.41
N LEU A 156 30.56 -18.58 -5.11
CA LEU A 156 31.95 -18.25 -5.44
C LEU A 156 32.75 -17.95 -4.17
N ASP A 157 32.23 -17.12 -3.28
CA ASP A 157 32.87 -16.77 -2.01
C ASP A 157 33.19 -18.02 -1.19
N LEU A 158 32.21 -18.93 -1.05
CA LEU A 158 32.42 -20.21 -0.35
C LEU A 158 33.48 -21.09 -1.01
N ASN A 159 33.54 -21.11 -2.35
CA ASN A 159 34.55 -21.88 -3.06
C ASN A 159 35.95 -21.29 -2.87
N LEU A 160 36.07 -19.95 -2.88
CA LEU A 160 37.33 -19.24 -2.63
C LEU A 160 37.79 -19.45 -1.20
N ASP A 161 36.90 -19.30 -0.21
CA ASP A 161 37.22 -19.55 1.20
C ASP A 161 37.59 -21.01 1.47
N LYS A 162 36.91 -21.96 0.82
CA LYS A 162 37.28 -23.38 0.91
C LYS A 162 38.68 -23.64 0.34
N GLY A 163 39.02 -22.98 -0.77
CA GLY A 163 40.36 -22.99 -1.35
C GLY A 163 41.40 -22.43 -0.38
N ARG A 164 41.14 -21.24 0.17
CA ARG A 164 42.00 -20.57 1.13
C ARG A 164 42.25 -21.40 2.39
N ILE A 165 41.18 -21.94 3.00
CA ILE A 165 41.30 -22.81 4.19
C ILE A 165 42.14 -24.04 3.88
N ARG A 166 41.96 -24.65 2.70
CA ARG A 166 42.76 -25.81 2.30
C ARG A 166 44.23 -25.45 2.17
N ASP A 167 44.54 -24.33 1.53
CA ASP A 167 45.92 -23.90 1.31
C ASP A 167 46.59 -23.53 2.65
N GLU A 168 45.89 -22.83 3.54
CA GLU A 168 46.31 -22.56 4.93
C GLU A 168 46.54 -23.86 5.72
N THR A 169 45.67 -24.86 5.55
CA THR A 169 45.81 -26.16 6.21
C THR A 169 47.06 -26.90 5.71
N ILE A 170 47.32 -26.89 4.40
CA ILE A 170 48.52 -27.49 3.80
C ILE A 170 49.77 -26.79 4.33
N GLU A 171 49.76 -25.45 4.40
CA GLU A 171 50.88 -24.69 4.93
C GLU A 171 51.15 -25.03 6.40
N GLN A 172 50.10 -25.09 7.23
CA GLN A 172 50.22 -25.50 8.63
C GLN A 172 50.76 -26.92 8.77
N HIS A 173 50.28 -27.86 7.95
CA HIS A 173 50.77 -29.23 7.94
C HIS A 173 52.27 -29.30 7.60
N ASN A 174 52.71 -28.55 6.60
CA ASN A 174 54.14 -28.47 6.24
C ASN A 174 54.98 -27.89 7.38
N ARG A 175 54.49 -26.84 8.05
CA ARG A 175 55.18 -26.23 9.21
C ARG A 175 55.27 -27.22 10.39
N LEU A 176 54.22 -27.99 10.64
CA LEU A 176 54.21 -29.04 11.66
C LEU A 176 55.22 -30.13 11.31
N GLN A 177 55.21 -30.64 10.08
CA GLN A 177 56.16 -31.67 9.65
C GLN A 177 57.63 -31.20 9.76
N GLN A 178 57.93 -29.97 9.35
CA GLN A 178 59.27 -29.38 9.54
C GLN A 178 59.67 -29.30 11.02
N THR A 179 58.70 -29.02 11.90
CA THR A 179 58.94 -28.96 13.35
C THR A 179 59.17 -30.37 13.92
N ASP A 180 58.39 -31.36 13.47
CA ASP A 180 58.56 -32.77 13.85
C ASP A 180 59.93 -33.30 13.41
N ASP A 181 60.33 -33.02 12.16
CA ASP A 181 61.65 -33.38 11.64
C ASP A 181 62.78 -32.72 12.46
N LYS A 182 62.59 -31.46 12.89
CA LYS A 182 63.56 -30.77 13.75
C LYS A 182 63.65 -31.43 15.12
N ILE A 183 62.52 -31.79 15.74
CA ILE A 183 62.48 -32.49 17.03
C ILE A 183 63.19 -33.84 16.93
N GLU A 184 62.92 -34.62 15.88
CA GLU A 184 63.58 -35.92 15.65
C GLU A 184 65.10 -35.75 15.52
N ASN A 185 65.55 -34.75 14.77
CA ASN A 185 66.97 -34.42 14.65
C ASN A 185 67.60 -34.03 16.00
N GLU A 186 66.90 -33.24 16.82
CA GLU A 186 67.36 -32.87 18.17
C GLU A 186 67.43 -34.10 19.10
N ILE A 187 66.46 -35.02 19.03
CA ILE A 187 66.49 -36.29 19.77
C ILE A 187 67.70 -37.14 19.38
N GLN A 188 67.96 -37.28 18.08
CA GLN A 188 69.13 -38.02 17.58
C GLN A 188 70.45 -37.36 18.02
N ALA A 189 70.51 -36.03 18.00
CA ALA A 189 71.68 -35.29 18.47
C ALA A 189 71.92 -35.54 19.98
N LEU A 190 70.88 -35.44 20.82
CA LEU A 190 70.95 -35.74 22.25
C LEU A 190 71.38 -37.18 22.52
N LYS A 191 70.87 -38.14 21.74
CA LYS A 191 71.28 -39.55 21.84
C LYS A 191 72.77 -39.76 21.53
N ARG A 192 73.28 -39.15 20.45
CA ARG A 192 74.71 -39.19 20.10
C ARG A 192 75.58 -38.55 21.19
N GLN A 193 75.15 -37.41 21.74
CA GLN A 193 75.84 -36.78 22.87
C GLN A 193 75.89 -37.70 24.08
N MET A 194 74.78 -38.36 24.42
CA MET A 194 74.73 -39.32 25.52
C MET A 194 75.66 -40.52 25.30
N GLU A 195 75.70 -41.09 24.10
CA GLU A 195 76.63 -42.18 23.75
C GLU A 195 78.09 -41.71 23.85
N GLY A 196 78.38 -40.49 23.40
CA GLY A 196 79.69 -39.86 23.57
C GLY A 196 80.10 -39.73 25.03
N ILE A 197 79.20 -39.24 25.90
CA ILE A 197 79.45 -39.12 27.35
C ILE A 197 79.74 -40.50 27.96
N LYS A 198 78.99 -41.55 27.59
CA LYS A 198 79.24 -42.92 28.08
C LYS A 198 80.65 -43.40 27.70
N LEU A 199 81.08 -43.16 26.46
CA LEU A 199 82.42 -43.52 26.01
C LEU A 199 83.51 -42.72 26.72
N GLN A 200 83.30 -41.42 26.95
CA GLN A 200 84.23 -40.59 27.71
C GLN A 200 84.39 -41.09 29.14
N ILE A 201 83.29 -41.43 29.83
CA ILE A 201 83.34 -42.02 31.17
C ILE A 201 84.17 -43.31 31.16
N LEU A 202 83.95 -44.19 30.16
CA LEU A 202 84.72 -45.42 30.03
C LEU A 202 86.22 -45.15 29.80
N GLN A 203 86.57 -44.19 28.95
CA GLN A 203 87.96 -43.77 28.73
C GLN A 203 88.59 -43.20 30.00
N TYR A 204 87.88 -42.36 30.76
CA TYR A 204 88.35 -41.85 32.04
C TYR A 204 88.62 -42.97 33.03
N MET A 205 87.74 -43.96 33.12
CA MET A 205 87.93 -45.14 33.97
C MET A 205 89.18 -45.94 33.56
N ILE A 206 89.41 -46.14 32.26
CA ILE A 206 90.63 -46.79 31.78
C ILE A 206 91.86 -45.95 32.19
N GLY A 207 91.83 -44.64 31.96
CA GLY A 207 92.93 -43.73 32.29
C GLY A 207 93.29 -43.72 33.77
N THR A 208 92.28 -43.71 34.67
CA THR A 208 92.53 -43.75 36.12
C THR A 208 93.07 -45.09 36.58
N ILE A 209 92.57 -46.21 36.05
CA ILE A 209 93.10 -47.56 36.36
C ILE A 209 94.55 -47.69 35.87
N THR A 210 94.83 -47.28 34.63
CA THR A 210 96.20 -47.32 34.08
C THR A 210 97.13 -46.41 34.88
N GLY A 211 96.73 -45.17 35.19
CA GLY A 211 97.53 -44.25 35.99
C GLY A 211 97.84 -44.79 37.39
N ALA A 212 96.84 -45.34 38.09
CA ALA A 212 97.05 -46.00 39.37
C ALA A 212 98.01 -47.21 39.25
N GLY A 213 97.83 -48.04 38.23
CA GLY A 213 98.73 -49.16 37.94
C GLY A 213 100.17 -48.72 37.67
N THR A 214 100.38 -47.65 36.89
CA THR A 214 101.70 -47.08 36.62
C THR A 214 102.35 -46.53 37.88
N LEU A 215 101.60 -45.87 38.77
CA LEU A 215 102.13 -45.39 40.05
C LEU A 215 102.55 -46.54 40.97
N ILE A 216 101.76 -47.62 41.05
CA ILE A 216 102.12 -48.82 41.81
C ILE A 216 103.41 -49.44 41.26
N LEU A 217 103.50 -49.58 39.93
CA LEU A 217 104.72 -50.12 39.28
C LEU A 217 105.93 -49.22 39.52
N GLY A 218 105.77 -47.90 39.45
CA GLY A 218 106.83 -46.94 39.77
C GLY A 218 107.29 -47.02 41.22
N TYR A 219 106.35 -47.18 42.16
CA TYR A 219 106.67 -47.38 43.58
C TYR A 219 107.47 -48.68 43.82
N ILE A 220 107.04 -49.79 43.20
CA ILE A 220 107.77 -51.06 43.26
C ILE A 220 109.19 -50.90 42.71
N HIS A 221 109.36 -50.19 41.59
CA HIS A 221 110.66 -49.97 40.98
C HIS A 221 111.58 -49.08 41.83
N PHE A 222 111.03 -48.08 42.53
CA PHE A 222 111.82 -47.21 43.41
C PHE A 222 112.28 -47.92 44.69
N PHE A 223 111.55 -48.95 45.13
CA PHE A 223 111.82 -49.69 46.37
C PHE A 223 112.62 -50.98 46.16
N SER A 224 112.75 -51.46 44.92
CA SER A 224 113.58 -52.61 44.52
C SER A 224 114.97 -52.17 44.07
#